data_AF-A0A3B8QC30-F1
#
_entry.id   AF-A0A3B8QC30-F1
#
_cell.length_a   1.000
_cell.length_b   1.000
_cell.length_c   1.000
_cell.angle_alpha   90.00
_cell.angle_beta   90.00
_cell.angle_gamma   90.00
#
_symmetry.space_group_name_H-M   'P 1'
#
loop_
_entity.id
_entity.type
_entity.pdbx_description
1 polymer ?
#
loop_
_entity_poly.entity_id
_entity_poly.type
_entity_poly.pdbx_seq_one_letter_code
_entity_poly.pdbx_strand_id
1 'polypeptide(L)'
;LRDPELLSKAVVWSYAFWLWHGFSFWLGFKAFGIDLGFAAAVFTEAVVGFVVSIPAAPGFFGTFQLGADLALSGVYGVAEPSALAFAFGYHLGGFFPITIIGLYYAWSIGFSVTDLGGGEGNGLAPASEVTCDD
;
A
#
# COMPACT_ATOMS: atom_id res chain seq x y z
N LEU A 1 15.35 5.62 -21.20
CA LEU A 1 15.80 6.53 -20.11
C LEU A 1 16.23 7.83 -20.75
N ARG A 2 15.30 8.77 -20.96
CA ARG A 2 15.51 9.94 -21.83
C ARG A 2 16.02 11.18 -21.07
N ASP A 3 15.99 11.14 -19.74
CA ASP A 3 16.50 12.21 -18.87
C ASP A 3 17.21 11.58 -17.66
N PRO A 4 18.57 11.62 -17.60
CA PRO A 4 19.33 11.02 -16.52
C PRO A 4 19.21 11.80 -15.20
N GLU A 5 18.86 13.08 -15.24
CA GLU A 5 18.67 13.90 -14.04
C GLU A 5 17.35 13.54 -13.35
N LEU A 6 16.28 13.36 -14.12
CA LEU A 6 15.01 12.87 -13.57
C LEU A 6 15.14 11.44 -13.02
N LEU A 7 15.90 10.58 -13.71
CA LEU A 7 16.18 9.23 -13.22
C LEU A 7 16.91 9.26 -11.88
N SER A 8 17.98 10.05 -11.76
CA SER A 8 18.77 10.11 -10.52
C SER A 8 17.93 10.66 -9.37
N LYS A 9 17.14 11.72 -9.60
CA LYS A 9 16.18 12.25 -8.62
C LYS A 9 15.18 11.18 -8.19
N ALA A 10 14.58 10.45 -9.13
CA ALA A 10 13.62 9.39 -8.82
C ALA A 10 14.25 8.25 -8.01
N VAL A 11 15.46 7.83 -8.35
CA VAL A 11 16.20 6.79 -7.62
C VAL A 11 16.51 7.25 -6.19
N VAL A 12 17.07 8.46 -6.03
CA VAL A 12 17.37 9.02 -4.70
C VAL A 12 16.09 9.12 -3.88
N TRP A 13 15.00 9.60 -4.46
CA TRP A 13 13.74 9.74 -3.73
C TRP A 13 13.15 8.38 -3.36
N SER A 14 13.24 7.41 -4.26
CA SER A 14 12.80 6.04 -3.99
C SER A 14 13.58 5.45 -2.80
N TYR A 15 14.91 5.52 -2.81
CA TYR A 15 15.71 5.03 -1.69
C TYR A 15 15.41 5.74 -0.38
N ALA A 16 15.26 7.06 -0.39
CA ALA A 16 14.95 7.80 0.84
C ALA A 16 13.54 7.47 1.37
N PHE A 17 12.55 7.23 0.49
CA PHE A 17 11.23 6.75 0.90
C PHE A 17 11.29 5.35 1.51
N TRP A 18 11.99 4.41 0.88
CA TRP A 18 12.18 3.06 1.40
C TRP A 18 12.90 3.07 2.76
N LEU A 19 13.98 3.84 2.90
CA LEU A 19 14.70 3.95 4.17
C LEU A 19 13.88 4.61 5.27
N TRP A 20 13.05 5.61 4.93
CA TRP A 20 12.10 6.20 5.86
C TRP A 20 11.11 5.17 6.39
N HIS A 21 10.64 4.30 5.50
CA HIS A 21 9.66 3.28 5.83
C HIS A 21 10.30 2.12 6.63
N GLY A 22 11.51 1.69 6.27
CA GLY A 22 12.32 0.78 7.10
C GLY A 22 12.63 1.34 8.48
N PHE A 23 12.84 2.66 8.59
CA PHE A 23 12.98 3.34 9.89
C PHE A 23 11.68 3.30 10.70
N SER A 24 10.54 3.46 10.05
CA SER A 24 9.22 3.28 10.68
C SER A 24 9.04 1.84 11.19
N PHE A 25 9.38 0.82 10.41
CA PHE A 25 9.35 -0.59 10.84
C PHE A 25 10.24 -0.81 12.07
N TRP A 26 11.45 -0.24 12.07
CA TRP A 26 12.38 -0.34 13.19
C TRP A 26 11.83 0.33 14.46
N LEU A 27 11.18 1.49 14.34
CA LEU A 27 10.47 2.10 15.47
C LEU A 27 9.30 1.23 15.94
N GLY A 28 8.59 0.59 15.01
CA GLY A 28 7.57 -0.41 15.31
C GLY A 28 8.13 -1.56 16.13
N PHE A 29 9.29 -2.12 15.75
CA PHE A 29 9.95 -3.16 16.55
C PHE A 29 10.20 -2.69 17.98
N LYS A 30 10.73 -1.47 18.15
CA LYS A 30 10.94 -0.89 19.49
C LYS A 30 9.64 -0.68 20.27
N ALA A 31 8.56 -0.27 19.59
CA ALA A 31 7.24 -0.10 20.22
C ALA A 31 6.63 -1.42 20.71
N PHE A 32 6.89 -2.53 20.02
CA PHE A 32 6.36 -3.86 20.36
C PHE A 32 7.36 -4.78 21.09
N GLY A 33 8.50 -4.23 21.55
CA GLY A 33 9.49 -4.98 22.33
C GLY A 33 10.28 -6.02 21.53
N ILE A 34 10.36 -5.87 20.21
CA ILE A 34 11.16 -6.74 19.33
C ILE A 34 12.60 -6.21 19.32
N ASP A 35 13.53 -6.99 19.88
CA ASP A 35 14.95 -6.61 19.95
C ASP A 35 15.74 -7.03 18.71
N LEU A 36 15.38 -6.44 17.57
CA LEU A 36 16.09 -6.62 16.31
C LEU A 36 16.67 -5.29 15.81
N GLY A 37 17.75 -5.40 15.02
CA GLY A 37 18.42 -4.26 14.40
C GLY A 37 17.68 -3.68 13.19
N PHE A 38 18.14 -2.53 12.70
CA PHE A 38 17.57 -1.85 11.54
C PHE A 38 17.58 -2.71 10.26
N ALA A 39 18.63 -3.53 10.06
CA ALA A 39 18.70 -4.44 8.93
C ALA A 39 17.54 -5.46 8.90
N ALA A 40 17.12 -5.94 10.07
CA ALA A 40 15.96 -6.82 10.18
C ALA A 40 14.65 -6.09 9.85
N ALA A 41 14.55 -4.81 10.21
CA ALA A 41 13.37 -4.00 9.86
C ALA A 41 13.25 -3.81 8.35
N VAL A 42 14.34 -3.46 7.66
CA VAL A 42 14.37 -3.34 6.19
C VAL A 42 14.10 -4.68 5.51
N PHE A 43 14.61 -5.79 6.07
CA PHE A 43 14.29 -7.13 5.57
C PHE A 43 12.81 -7.47 5.73
N THR A 44 12.24 -7.26 6.91
CA THR A 44 10.82 -7.50 7.19
C THR A 44 9.94 -6.64 6.29
N GLU A 45 10.30 -5.37 6.10
CA GLU A 45 9.63 -4.48 5.16
C GLU A 45 9.64 -5.04 3.73
N ALA A 46 10.79 -5.52 3.24
CA ALA A 46 10.90 -6.11 1.90
C ALA A 46 10.01 -7.35 1.75
N VAL A 47 10.03 -8.27 2.73
CA VAL A 47 9.17 -9.46 2.73
C VAL A 47 7.70 -9.06 2.72
N VAL A 48 7.29 -8.15 3.59
CA VAL A 48 5.93 -7.61 3.61
C VAL A 48 5.57 -7.01 2.25
N GLY A 49 6.44 -6.19 1.66
CA GLY A 49 6.25 -5.57 0.34
C GLY A 49 5.97 -6.58 -0.77
N PHE A 50 6.69 -7.70 -0.79
CA PHE A 50 6.43 -8.78 -1.74
C PHE A 50 5.09 -9.46 -1.47
N VAL A 51 4.76 -9.78 -0.22
CA VAL A 51 3.52 -10.48 0.11
C VAL A 51 2.28 -9.61 -0.13
N VAL A 52 2.34 -8.31 0.15
CA VAL A 52 1.21 -7.38 -0.11
C VAL A 52 1.00 -7.10 -1.60
N SER A 53 1.98 -7.39 -2.46
CA SER A 53 1.78 -7.34 -3.92
C SER A 53 0.82 -8.41 -4.44
N ILE A 54 0.53 -9.43 -3.62
CA ILE A 54 -0.49 -10.43 -3.92
C ILE A 54 -1.87 -9.74 -3.86
N PRO A 55 -2.69 -9.83 -4.93
CA PRO A 55 -4.02 -9.23 -4.93
C PRO A 55 -4.86 -9.67 -3.73
N ALA A 56 -5.37 -8.69 -2.97
CA ALA A 56 -6.16 -8.91 -1.77
C ALA A 56 -7.25 -7.83 -1.62
N ALA A 57 -8.12 -8.00 -0.62
CA ALA A 57 -9.11 -6.99 -0.26
C ALA A 57 -8.45 -5.65 0.13
N PRO A 58 -9.17 -4.52 0.00
CA PRO A 58 -8.66 -3.21 0.40
C PRO A 58 -8.09 -3.23 1.81
N GLY A 59 -6.90 -2.67 1.97
CA GLY A 59 -6.22 -2.59 3.26
C GLY A 59 -5.32 -3.77 3.62
N PHE A 60 -5.18 -4.80 2.78
CA PHE A 60 -4.07 -5.78 2.83
C PHE A 60 -3.82 -6.45 4.20
N PHE A 61 -4.83 -6.57 5.07
CA PHE A 61 -4.64 -7.01 6.46
C PHE A 61 -4.00 -8.41 6.56
N GLY A 62 -4.51 -9.36 5.77
CA GLY A 62 -4.01 -10.73 5.76
C GLY A 62 -2.63 -10.88 5.12
N THR A 63 -2.36 -10.18 4.02
CA THR A 63 -1.07 -10.26 3.32
C THR A 63 0.03 -9.53 4.10
N PHE A 64 -0.28 -8.39 4.74
CA PHE A 64 0.67 -7.73 5.63
C PHE A 64 1.02 -8.61 6.82
N GLN A 65 0.02 -9.19 7.49
CA GLN A 65 0.23 -10.09 8.61
C GLN A 65 1.08 -11.30 8.22
N LEU A 66 0.76 -11.93 7.09
CA LEU A 66 1.52 -13.05 6.55
C LEU A 66 2.99 -12.66 6.28
N GLY A 67 3.24 -11.52 5.64
CA GLY A 67 4.61 -11.07 5.38
C GLY A 67 5.40 -10.77 6.66
N ALA A 68 4.75 -10.15 7.65
CA ALA A 68 5.38 -9.86 8.93
C ALA A 68 5.72 -11.15 9.70
N ASP A 69 4.83 -12.14 9.72
CA ASP A 69 5.04 -13.42 10.36
C ASP A 69 6.15 -14.24 9.68
N LEU A 70 6.14 -14.31 8.34
CA LEU A 70 7.19 -14.98 7.56
C LEU A 70 8.58 -14.41 7.87
N ALA A 71 8.70 -13.09 7.99
CA ALA A 71 9.98 -12.46 8.31
C ALA A 71 10.36 -12.60 9.79
N LEU A 72 9.46 -12.24 10.71
CA LEU A 72 9.78 -12.14 12.13
C LEU A 72 9.83 -13.51 12.80
N SER A 73 8.75 -14.29 12.69
CA SER A 73 8.67 -15.63 13.29
C SER A 73 9.48 -16.62 12.45
N GLY A 74 9.31 -16.59 11.13
CA GLY A 74 9.91 -17.57 10.22
C GLY A 74 11.43 -17.45 10.05
N VAL A 75 11.97 -16.23 9.95
CA VAL A 75 13.42 -16.01 9.71
C VAL A 75 14.15 -15.60 10.98
N TYR A 76 13.59 -14.68 11.77
CA TYR A 76 14.26 -14.15 12.97
C TYR A 76 13.89 -14.86 14.27
N GLY A 77 12.96 -15.83 14.24
CA GLY A 77 12.57 -16.60 15.42
C GLY A 77 11.89 -15.77 16.52
N VAL A 78 11.29 -14.63 16.16
CA VAL A 78 10.49 -13.81 17.10
C VAL A 78 9.27 -14.61 17.53
N ALA A 79 8.90 -14.51 18.82
CA ALA A 79 7.71 -15.17 19.33
C ALA A 79 6.46 -14.72 18.56
N GLU A 80 5.64 -15.67 18.13
CA GLU A 80 4.43 -15.42 17.33
C GLU A 80 3.49 -14.36 17.94
N PRO A 81 3.24 -14.31 19.27
CA PRO A 81 2.44 -13.24 19.85
C PRO A 81 3.03 -11.83 19.65
N SER A 82 4.36 -11.69 19.67
CA SER A 82 5.06 -10.43 19.44
C SER A 82 5.02 -10.04 17.96
N ALA A 83 5.23 -10.99 17.06
CA ALA A 83 5.11 -10.77 15.62
C ALA A 83 3.67 -10.35 15.24
N LEU A 84 2.67 -10.99 15.85
CA LEU A 84 1.25 -10.65 15.68
C LEU A 84 0.91 -9.25 16.19
N ALA A 85 1.39 -8.90 17.38
CA ALA A 85 1.21 -7.57 17.96
C ALA A 85 1.82 -6.48 17.08
N PHE A 86 3.04 -6.71 16.58
CA PHE A 86 3.67 -5.82 15.61
C PHE A 86 2.84 -5.72 14.32
N ALA A 87 2.45 -6.85 13.73
CA ALA A 87 1.76 -6.88 12.45
C ALA A 87 0.46 -6.07 12.48
N PHE A 88 -0.40 -6.30 13.48
CA PHE A 88 -1.63 -5.53 13.61
C PHE A 88 -1.38 -4.10 14.08
N GLY A 89 -0.57 -3.93 15.12
CA GLY A 89 -0.38 -2.62 15.73
C GLY A 89 0.27 -1.61 14.78
N TYR A 90 1.33 -2.02 14.07
CA TYR A 90 1.97 -1.20 13.05
C TYR A 90 1.03 -0.92 11.88
N HIS A 91 0.38 -1.95 11.35
CA HIS A 91 -0.44 -1.81 10.16
C HIS A 91 -1.70 -0.98 10.42
N LEU A 92 -2.48 -1.32 11.45
CA LEU A 92 -3.70 -0.58 11.80
C LEU A 92 -3.37 0.86 12.25
N GLY A 93 -2.26 1.02 12.97
CA GLY A 93 -1.77 2.33 13.41
C GLY A 93 -1.39 3.26 12.26
N GLY A 94 -0.92 2.73 11.12
CA GLY A 94 -0.72 3.51 9.91
C GLY A 94 -2.00 3.64 9.06
N PHE A 95 -2.69 2.52 8.84
CA PHE A 95 -3.82 2.42 7.92
C PHE A 95 -4.99 3.32 8.33
N PHE A 96 -5.45 3.26 9.58
CA PHE A 96 -6.65 4.01 9.99
C PHE A 96 -6.44 5.52 9.97
N PRO A 97 -5.37 6.09 10.58
CA PRO A 97 -5.18 7.54 10.53
C PRO A 97 -5.06 8.07 9.09
N ILE A 98 -4.28 7.41 8.24
CA ILE A 98 -4.11 7.82 6.84
C ILE A 98 -5.44 7.73 6.09
N THR A 99 -6.18 6.63 6.27
CA THR A 99 -7.48 6.42 5.62
C THR A 99 -8.51 7.46 6.07
N ILE A 100 -8.61 7.74 7.37
CA ILE A 100 -9.54 8.73 7.92
C ILE A 100 -9.23 10.12 7.36
N ILE A 101 -7.95 10.52 7.36
CA ILE A 101 -7.53 11.80 6.79
C ILE A 101 -7.87 11.87 5.30
N GLY A 102 -7.58 10.81 4.54
CA GLY A 102 -7.91 10.74 3.12
C GLY A 102 -9.41 10.85 2.85
N LEU A 103 -10.25 10.12 3.59
CA LEU A 103 -11.70 10.15 3.46
C LEU A 103 -12.28 11.51 3.85
N TYR A 104 -11.77 12.13 4.92
CA TYR A 104 -12.16 13.47 5.33
C TYR A 104 -11.93 14.48 4.21
N TYR A 105 -10.74 14.48 3.61
CA TYR A 105 -10.43 15.40 2.53
C TYR A 105 -11.20 15.09 1.24
N ALA A 106 -11.34 13.81 0.87
CA ALA A 106 -12.13 13.39 -0.28
C ALA A 106 -13.58 13.89 -0.18
N TRP A 107 -14.20 13.77 1.00
CA TRP A 107 -15.54 14.30 1.23
C TRP A 107 -15.57 15.83 1.22
N SER A 108 -14.57 16.49 1.81
CA SER A 108 -14.51 17.96 1.87
C SER A 108 -14.41 18.64 0.49
N ILE A 109 -13.81 17.97 -0.50
CA ILE A 109 -13.63 18.48 -1.86
C ILE A 109 -14.74 18.02 -2.83
N GLY A 110 -15.78 17.35 -2.33
CA GLY A 110 -16.97 17.00 -3.11
C GLY A 110 -16.88 15.72 -3.93
N PHE A 111 -15.95 14.79 -3.63
CA PHE A 111 -15.98 13.47 -4.28
C PHE A 111 -17.27 12.73 -3.90
N SER A 112 -18.13 12.49 -4.88
CA SER A 112 -19.31 11.65 -4.75
C SER A 112 -18.94 10.21 -5.09
N VAL A 113 -19.21 9.27 -4.19
CA VAL A 113 -19.03 7.82 -4.41
C VAL A 113 -19.86 7.32 -5.61
N THR A 114 -20.86 8.11 -6.03
CA THR A 114 -21.76 7.84 -7.16
C THR A 114 -21.06 7.88 -8.52
N ASP A 115 -19.94 8.59 -8.69
CA ASP A 115 -19.23 8.67 -9.98
C ASP A 115 -18.46 7.38 -10.33
N LEU A 116 -18.33 6.46 -9.37
CA LEU A 116 -17.64 5.18 -9.55
C LEU A 116 -18.57 4.07 -10.10
N GLY A 117 -19.88 4.34 -10.22
CA GLY A 117 -20.89 3.39 -10.73
C GLY A 117 -21.18 3.51 -12.24
N GLY A 118 -20.56 4.45 -12.95
CA GLY A 118 -20.85 4.78 -14.35
C GLY A 118 -20.09 3.95 -15.39
N GLY A 119 -20.04 2.63 -15.23
CA GLY A 119 -19.52 1.72 -16.27
C GLY A 119 -20.61 1.35 -17.27
N GLU A 120 -20.66 2.09 -18.38
CA GLU A 120 -21.07 1.64 -19.73
C GLU A 120 -22.42 0.90 -19.88
N GLY A 121 -23.43 1.65 -20.32
CA GLY A 121 -24.70 1.09 -20.79
C GLY A 121 -25.57 2.08 -21.58
N ASN A 122 -24.98 3.00 -22.36
CA ASN A 122 -25.78 3.82 -23.28
C ASN A 122 -24.97 4.22 -24.52
N GLY A 123 -24.79 3.24 -25.42
CA GLY A 123 -24.14 3.40 -26.71
C GLY A 123 -24.93 2.76 -27.84
N LEU A 124 -26.26 2.90 -27.84
CA LEU A 124 -27.09 2.66 -29.02
C LEU A 124 -27.81 3.96 -29.38
N ALA A 125 -27.08 4.87 -30.03
CA ALA A 125 -27.70 5.89 -30.85
C ALA A 125 -28.14 5.25 -32.19
N PRO A 126 -29.32 5.59 -32.71
CA PRO A 126 -29.90 4.93 -33.87
C PRO A 126 -29.09 5.23 -35.14
N ALA A 127 -28.91 4.21 -35.99
CA ALA A 127 -28.31 4.34 -37.30
C ALA A 127 -29.09 5.38 -38.13
N SER A 128 -28.47 6.52 -38.41
CA SER A 128 -28.98 7.46 -39.41
C SER A 128 -28.86 6.81 -40.80
N GLU A 129 -30.00 6.63 -41.46
CA GLU A 129 -30.11 6.28 -42.86
C GLU A 129 -29.25 7.20 -43.73
N VAL A 130 -28.36 6.57 -44.51
CA VAL A 130 -27.63 7.20 -45.60
C VAL A 130 -28.62 7.41 -46.74
N THR A 131 -28.97 8.67 -47.02
CA THR A 131 -29.70 9.04 -48.22
C THR A 131 -28.75 8.94 -49.42
N CYS A 132 -29.06 8.06 -50.38
CA CYS A 132 -28.51 8.13 -51.72
C CYS A 132 -29.25 9.23 -52.49
N ASP A 133 -28.54 10.28 -52.90
CA ASP A 133 -29.00 11.24 -53.92
C ASP A 133 -28.92 10.58 -55.30
N ASP A 134 -30.03 10.65 -56.06
CA ASP A 134 -30.13 10.49 -57.52
C ASP A 134 -30.19 11.87 -58.19
#